data_AF-A0A444J736-F1
#
_entry.id   AF-A0A444J736-F1
#
_cell.length_a   1.000
_cell.length_b   1.000
_cell.length_c   1.000
_cell.angle_alpha   90.00
_cell.angle_beta   90.00
_cell.angle_gamma   90.00
#
_symmetry.space_group_name_H-M   'P 1'
#
loop_
_entity.id
_entity.type
_entity.pdbx_description
1 polymer ?
#
loop_
_entity_poly.entity_id
_entity_poly.type
_entity_poly.pdbx_seq_one_letter_code
_entity_poly.pdbx_strand_id
1 'polypeptide(L)' 'LLVEDDVCKPEIATNTATKLVSAGARAVIGHICSSATKAALPIYDEANIIVISPSATDSDLTKSGNHPTFLQNHCPK' A
#
# COMPACT_ATOMS: atom_id res chain seq x y z
N LEU A 1 -0.42 17.06 1.42
CA LEU A 1 -1.13 15.84 1.86
C LEU A 1 -2.08 15.47 0.73
N LEU A 2 -1.91 14.31 0.11
CA LEU A 2 -2.83 13.79 -0.91
C LEU A 2 -3.65 12.70 -0.24
N VAL A 3 -4.97 12.74 -0.38
CA VAL A 3 -5.90 11.80 0.27
C VAL A 3 -6.80 11.25 -0.81
N GLU A 4 -6.84 9.93 -0.92
CA GLU A 4 -7.69 9.21 -1.87
C GLU A 4 -8.34 8.04 -1.14
N ASP A 5 -9.54 7.65 -1.57
CA ASP A 5 -10.28 6.52 -1.04
C ASP A 5 -10.33 5.40 -2.08
N ASP A 6 -9.72 4.26 -1.76
CA ASP A 6 -9.75 3.05 -2.58
C ASP A 6 -11.03 2.22 -2.39
N VAL A 7 -11.92 2.60 -1.47
CA VAL A 7 -13.22 1.95 -1.19
C VAL A 7 -13.06 0.43 -0.97
N CYS A 8 -11.90 0.00 -0.46
CA CYS A 8 -11.55 -1.41 -0.27
C CYS A 8 -11.56 -2.26 -1.57
N LYS A 9 -11.57 -1.62 -2.74
CA LYS A 9 -11.62 -2.29 -4.05
C LYS A 9 -10.23 -2.29 -4.68
N PRO A 10 -9.71 -3.46 -5.09
CA PRO A 10 -8.38 -3.56 -5.69
C PRO A 10 -8.24 -2.71 -6.96
N GLU A 11 -9.30 -2.66 -7.80
CA GLU A 11 -9.32 -1.86 -9.04
C GLU A 11 -9.15 -0.36 -8.78
N ILE A 12 -9.76 0.16 -7.71
CA ILE A 12 -9.65 1.57 -7.35
C ILE A 12 -8.30 1.83 -6.69
N ALA A 13 -7.81 0.90 -5.86
CA ALA A 13 -6.51 1.01 -5.21
C ALA A 13 -5.36 1.15 -6.22
N THR A 14 -5.35 0.38 -7.30
CA THR A 14 -4.35 0.49 -8.39
C THR A 14 -4.38 1.86 -9.07
N ASN A 15 -5.58 2.40 -9.34
CA ASN A 15 -5.74 3.73 -9.92
C ASN A 15 -5.27 4.83 -8.95
N THR A 16 -5.66 4.73 -7.69
CA THR A 16 -5.23 5.63 -6.60
C THR A 16 -3.71 5.62 -6.45
N ALA A 17 -3.08 4.45 -6.44
CA ALA A 17 -1.63 4.33 -6.36
C ALA A 17 -0.94 5.04 -7.53
N THR A 18 -1.39 4.77 -8.75
CA THR A 18 -0.85 5.42 -9.95
C THR A 18 -0.98 6.94 -9.90
N LYS A 19 -2.13 7.46 -9.42
CA LYS A 19 -2.34 8.90 -9.21
C LYS A 19 -1.39 9.46 -8.16
N LEU A 20 -1.22 8.78 -7.02
CA LEU A 20 -0.34 9.21 -5.93
C LEU A 20 1.13 9.25 -6.37
N VAL A 21 1.59 8.24 -7.11
CA VAL A 21 2.93 8.23 -7.71
C VAL A 21 3.09 9.38 -8.69
N SER A 22 2.11 9.57 -9.59
CA SER A 22 2.13 10.65 -10.59
C SER A 22 2.07 12.06 -9.97
N ALA A 23 1.41 12.19 -8.83
CA ALA A 23 1.35 13.42 -8.03
C ALA A 23 2.66 13.67 -7.24
N GLY A 24 3.64 12.78 -7.33
CA GLY A 24 4.94 12.92 -6.66
C GLY A 24 4.91 12.55 -5.18
N ALA A 25 4.02 11.64 -4.76
CA ALA A 25 4.02 11.12 -3.40
C ALA A 25 5.37 10.43 -3.09
N ARG A 26 5.97 10.77 -1.94
CA ARG A 26 7.23 10.15 -1.47
C ARG A 26 7.01 9.03 -0.47
N ALA A 27 5.85 9.02 0.18
CA ALA A 27 5.41 8.00 1.11
C ALA A 27 3.88 7.97 1.08
N VAL A 28 3.32 6.77 1.24
CA VAL A 28 1.88 6.53 1.31
C VAL A 28 1.55 5.91 2.66
N ILE A 29 0.52 6.42 3.32
CA ILE A 29 0.00 5.85 4.56
C ILE A 29 -1.40 5.31 4.25
N GLY A 30 -1.58 4.01 4.36
CA GLY A 30 -2.65 3.21 3.78
C GLY A 30 -2.07 1.92 3.18
N HIS A 31 -2.84 1.04 2.54
CA HIS A 31 -4.29 0.94 2.50
C HIS A 31 -4.81 0.19 3.74
N ILE A 32 -6.07 0.40 4.11
CA ILE A 32 -6.67 -0.28 5.28
C ILE A 32 -7.02 -1.74 4.93
N CYS A 33 -7.45 -1.98 3.69
CA CYS A 33 -7.82 -3.31 3.24
C CYS A 33 -6.63 -4.08 2.68
N SER A 34 -6.49 -5.34 3.08
CA SER A 34 -5.43 -6.23 2.58
C SER A 34 -5.49 -6.43 1.07
N SER A 35 -6.69 -6.56 0.50
CA SER A 35 -6.93 -6.68 -0.94
C SER A 35 -6.46 -5.47 -1.73
N ALA A 36 -6.78 -4.26 -1.25
CA ALA A 36 -6.35 -3.00 -1.83
C ALA A 36 -4.82 -2.82 -1.72
N THR A 37 -4.26 -3.13 -0.55
CA THR A 37 -2.82 -3.08 -0.31
C THR A 37 -2.07 -3.97 -1.29
N LYS A 38 -2.52 -5.22 -1.46
CA LYS A 38 -1.90 -6.19 -2.38
C LYS A 38 -1.90 -5.72 -3.84
N ALA A 39 -2.98 -5.06 -4.27
CA ALA A 39 -3.10 -4.55 -5.64
C ALA A 39 -2.27 -3.28 -5.89
N ALA A 40 -2.03 -2.48 -4.85
CA ALA A 40 -1.31 -1.22 -4.95
C ALA A 40 0.20 -1.34 -4.71
N LEU A 41 0.63 -2.29 -3.88
CA LEU A 41 2.04 -2.55 -3.56
C LEU A 41 3.00 -2.65 -4.76
N PRO A 42 2.71 -3.42 -5.84
CA PRO A 42 3.65 -3.52 -6.96
C PRO A 42 3.96 -2.16 -7.61
N ILE A 43 2.97 -1.26 -7.66
CA ILE A 43 3.16 0.10 -8.22
C ILE A 43 4.10 0.92 -7.33
N TYR A 44 3.93 0.82 -6.01
CA TYR A 44 4.76 1.57 -5.07
C TYR A 44 6.18 1.01 -4.99
N ASP A 45 6.37 -0.31 -5.08
CA ASP A 45 7.68 -0.94 -5.14
C ASP A 45 8.45 -0.52 -6.40
N GLU A 46 7.80 -0.53 -7.57
CA GLU A 46 8.40 -0.04 -8.82
C GLU A 46 8.80 1.44 -8.72
N ALA A 47 7.98 2.25 -8.04
CA ALA A 47 8.24 3.66 -7.80
C ALA A 47 9.23 3.94 -6.64
N ASN A 48 9.70 2.90 -5.93
CA ASN A 48 10.49 3.00 -4.69
C ASN A 48 9.83 3.90 -3.62
N ILE A 49 8.51 3.84 -3.49
CA ILE A 49 7.71 4.61 -2.52
C ILE A 49 7.40 3.73 -1.31
N ILE A 50 7.67 4.25 -0.11
CA ILE A 50 7.37 3.56 1.15
C ILE A 50 5.86 3.61 1.42
N VAL A 51 5.27 2.46 1.75
CA VAL A 51 3.85 2.31 2.08
C VAL A 51 3.70 1.81 3.51
N ILE A 52 2.93 2.53 4.31
CA ILE A 52 2.69 2.18 5.73
C ILE A 52 1.20 1.86 5.91
N SER A 53 0.86 0.59 6.10
CA SER A 53 -0.52 0.20 6.42
C SER A 53 -0.74 0.06 7.94
N PRO A 54 -1.73 0.76 8.52
CA PRO A 54 -2.03 0.64 9.94
C PRO A 54 -2.79 -0.65 10.29
N SER A 55 -3.47 -1.28 9.32
CA SER A 55 -4.50 -2.30 9.60
C SER A 55 -4.43 -3.55 8.73
N ALA A 56 -3.60 -3.60 7.68
CA ALA A 56 -3.48 -4.81 6.87
C ALA A 56 -2.85 -5.92 7.71
N THR A 57 -3.62 -6.99 7.95
CA THR A 57 -3.22 -8.16 8.74
C THR A 57 -2.79 -9.34 7.88
N ASP A 58 -2.67 -9.15 6.57
CA ASP A 58 -2.36 -10.23 5.64
C ASP A 58 -0.88 -10.57 5.69
N SER A 59 -0.57 -11.74 6.24
CA SER A 59 0.78 -12.24 6.44
C SER A 59 1.55 -12.41 5.14
N ASP A 60 0.90 -12.55 3.98
CA ASP A 60 1.59 -12.61 2.69
C ASP A 60 2.21 -11.26 2.29
N LEU A 61 1.72 -10.14 2.83
CA LEU A 61 2.26 -8.80 2.54
C LEU A 61 3.59 -8.54 3.24
N THR A 62 3.81 -9.15 4.40
CA THR A 62 5.02 -9.02 5.23
C THR A 62 5.98 -10.19 5.11
N LYS A 63 5.70 -11.19 4.27
CA LYS A 63 6.65 -12.29 4.03
C LYS A 63 7.97 -11.72 3.52
N SER A 64 8.98 -11.82 4.38
CA SER A 64 10.30 -11.22 4.24
C SER A 64 10.88 -11.42 2.85
N GLY A 65 10.92 -10.35 2.06
CA GLY A 65 11.62 -10.27 0.78
C GLY A 65 10.77 -9.81 -0.41
N ASN A 66 9.44 -9.81 -0.30
CA ASN A 66 8.60 -9.50 -1.47
C ASN A 66 8.26 -8.00 -1.61
N HIS A 67 8.20 -7.26 -0.49
CA HIS A 67 7.81 -5.85 -0.44
C HIS A 67 8.64 -5.08 0.60
N PRO A 68 9.89 -4.68 0.30
CA PRO A 68 10.77 -3.99 1.26
C PRO A 68 10.25 -2.60 1.65
N THR A 69 9.31 -2.06 0.89
CA THR A 69 8.67 -0.76 1.12
C THR A 69 7.46 -0.81 2.04
N PHE A 70 6.99 -2.02 2.42
CA PHE A 70 5.77 -2.19 3.19
C PHE A 70 6.03 -2.28 4.70
N LEU A 71 5.40 -1.39 5.46
CA LEU A 71 5.44 -1.39 6.93
C LEU A 71 4.02 -1.57 7.49
N GLN A 72 3.87 -2.52 8.42
CA GLN A 72 2.61 -2.71 9.13
C GLN A 72 2.78 -2.38 10.62
N ASN A 73 1.81 -1.66 11.19
CA ASN A 73 1.80 -1.36 12.63
C ASN A 73 1.21 -2.51 13.47
N HIS A 74 0.64 -3.54 12.83
CA HIS A 74 0.07 -4.69 13.51
C HIS A 74 1.16 -5.73 13.82
N CYS A 75 1.38 -5.98 15.11
CA CYS A 75 2.23 -7.06 15.61
C CYS A 75 1.49 -8.40 15.39
N PRO A 76 2.01 -9.34 14.58
CA PRO A 76 1.44 -10.68 14.49
C PRO A 76 1.53 -11.34 15.87
N LYS A 77 0.38 -11.72 16.44
CA LYS A 77 0.32 -12.46 17.70
C LYS A 77 0.78 -13.90 17.55
#